data_AF-A0A3A0C5A9-F1
#
_entry.id   AF-A0A3A0C5A9-F1
#
_cell.length_a   1.000
_cell.length_b   1.000
_cell.length_c   1.000
_cell.angle_alpha   90.00
_cell.angle_beta   90.00
_cell.angle_gamma   90.00
#
_symmetry.space_group_name_H-M   'P 1'
#
loop_
_entity.id
_entity.type
_entity.pdbx_description
1 polymer ?
#
loop_
_entity_poly.entity_id
_entity_poly.type
_entity_poly.pdbx_seq_one_letter_code
_entity_poly.pdbx_strand_id
1 'polypeptide(L)'
;MKGFWGRAALLAFAGLFTLACDSEPVQESTSEAYALRFDASQSDSTAIRIAEQAMQALGGPEAFATINYFSFRYVVQSDTGKIVDWRHDWDRAAHRYRLEGSLGNDHLLAYFNLNSQQ
;
A
#
# COMPACT_ATOMS: atom_id res chain seq x y z
N MET A 1 -68.49 42.12 -14.31
CA MET A 1 -69.16 41.33 -13.24
C MET A 1 -69.10 39.86 -13.63
N LYS A 2 -68.74 38.99 -12.66
CA LYS A 2 -68.48 37.53 -12.71
C LYS A 2 -67.10 37.20 -13.34
N GLY A 3 -66.14 36.50 -12.74
CA GLY A 3 -65.96 35.78 -11.46
C GLY A 3 -64.78 34.80 -11.70
N PHE A 4 -63.64 34.92 -11.00
CA PHE A 4 -63.27 34.24 -9.74
C PHE A 4 -62.79 32.77 -9.90
N TRP A 5 -61.46 32.57 -9.70
CA TRP A 5 -60.74 31.40 -9.12
C TRP A 5 -60.44 30.23 -10.07
N GLY A 6 -59.24 29.64 -10.12
CA GLY A 6 -58.11 29.57 -9.19
C GLY A 6 -57.72 28.10 -9.01
N ARG A 7 -56.47 27.72 -9.35
CA ARG A 7 -55.70 26.53 -8.88
C ARG A 7 -54.41 26.42 -9.73
N ALA A 8 -53.24 26.67 -9.15
CA ALA A 8 -52.31 25.64 -8.62
C ALA A 8 -51.89 24.65 -9.74
N ALA A 9 -50.63 24.58 -10.15
CA ALA A 9 -49.56 24.08 -9.29
C ALA A 9 -48.18 24.60 -9.71
N LEU A 10 -47.42 25.05 -8.69
CA LEU A 10 -45.98 24.94 -8.67
C LEU A 10 -45.57 23.48 -8.95
N LEU A 11 -44.71 23.26 -9.93
CA LEU A 11 -43.78 22.14 -9.92
C LEU A 11 -42.39 22.66 -10.27
N ALA A 12 -41.69 23.07 -9.20
CA ALA A 12 -40.26 23.00 -9.14
C ALA A 12 -39.85 21.52 -9.23
N PHE A 13 -38.94 21.18 -10.14
CA PHE A 13 -37.97 20.13 -9.88
C PHE A 13 -36.69 20.50 -10.60
N ALA A 14 -35.78 21.06 -9.80
CA ALA A 14 -34.37 21.12 -10.09
C ALA A 14 -33.88 19.68 -10.32
N GLY A 15 -33.73 19.30 -11.58
CA GLY A 15 -33.14 18.04 -12.00
C GLY A 15 -31.63 18.13 -11.87
N LEU A 16 -31.15 17.66 -10.72
CA LEU A 16 -29.79 17.34 -10.34
C LEU A 16 -28.76 17.32 -11.50
N PHE A 17 -27.79 18.22 -11.40
CA PHE A 17 -26.42 18.00 -11.87
C PHE A 17 -25.91 16.70 -11.23
N THR A 18 -26.07 15.56 -11.90
CA THR A 18 -25.20 14.41 -11.66
C THR A 18 -23.89 14.70 -12.37
N LEU A 19 -23.03 15.50 -11.72
CA LEU A 19 -21.59 15.32 -11.82
C LEU A 19 -21.33 13.90 -11.30
N ALA A 20 -21.51 12.92 -12.18
CA ALA A 20 -20.86 11.63 -11.99
C ALA A 20 -19.38 11.97 -11.93
N CYS A 21 -18.81 11.94 -10.73
CA CYS A 21 -17.40 11.68 -10.58
C CYS A 21 -17.18 10.35 -11.32
N ASP A 22 -16.72 10.47 -12.56
CA ASP A 22 -16.11 9.38 -13.30
C ASP A 22 -14.82 9.08 -12.53
N SER A 23 -14.97 8.31 -11.45
CA SER A 23 -13.85 7.69 -10.78
C SER A 23 -13.33 6.68 -11.79
N GLU A 24 -12.38 7.11 -12.63
CA GLU A 24 -11.58 6.18 -13.42
C GLU A 24 -11.18 5.04 -12.47
N PRO A 25 -11.54 3.79 -12.77
CA PRO A 25 -11.12 2.68 -11.93
C PRO A 25 -9.60 2.76 -11.88
N VAL A 26 -9.05 2.96 -10.68
CA VAL A 26 -7.60 2.86 -10.45
C VAL A 26 -7.22 1.47 -10.92
N GLN A 27 -6.69 1.41 -12.13
CA GLN A 27 -6.35 0.18 -12.79
C GLN A 27 -5.26 -0.44 -11.93
N GLU A 28 -5.60 -1.57 -11.31
CA GLU A 28 -4.73 -2.38 -10.47
C GLU A 28 -3.65 -3.04 -11.35
N SER A 29 -2.83 -2.21 -12.01
CA SER A 29 -1.95 -2.59 -13.11
C SER A 29 -0.62 -3.19 -12.64
N THR A 30 -0.52 -3.61 -11.38
CA THR A 30 0.72 -4.10 -10.80
C THR A 30 0.69 -5.58 -10.48
N SER A 31 -0.46 -6.16 -10.10
CA SER A 31 -0.52 -7.55 -9.63
C SER A 31 -0.08 -8.57 -10.71
N GLU A 32 -0.65 -8.50 -11.91
CA GLU A 32 -0.30 -9.44 -13.00
C GLU A 32 1.11 -9.20 -13.55
N ALA A 33 1.56 -7.96 -13.63
CA ALA A 33 2.89 -7.60 -14.13
C ALA A 33 4.02 -8.00 -13.16
N TYR A 34 3.77 -8.02 -11.84
CA TYR A 34 4.72 -8.56 -10.84
C TYR A 34 4.69 -10.09 -10.78
N ALA A 35 3.52 -10.72 -10.91
CA ALA A 35 3.40 -12.17 -10.98
C ALA A 35 4.17 -12.76 -12.18
N LEU A 36 4.25 -12.01 -13.29
CA LEU A 36 5.03 -12.36 -14.48
C LEU A 36 6.56 -12.36 -14.29
N ARG A 37 7.10 -11.87 -13.17
CA ARG A 37 8.55 -11.75 -12.94
C ARG A 37 9.16 -12.76 -11.97
N PHE A 38 8.33 -13.50 -11.24
CA PHE A 38 8.84 -14.50 -10.30
C PHE A 38 8.95 -15.87 -10.98
N ASP A 39 10.19 -16.33 -11.19
CA ASP A 39 10.48 -17.68 -11.65
C ASP A 39 11.09 -18.49 -10.48
N ALA A 40 10.28 -19.40 -9.94
CA ALA A 40 10.70 -20.25 -8.83
C ALA A 40 11.88 -21.18 -9.21
N SER A 41 12.02 -21.54 -10.49
CA SER A 41 13.11 -22.40 -10.96
C SER A 41 14.48 -21.69 -11.00
N GLN A 42 14.46 -20.36 -11.04
CA GLN A 42 15.67 -19.51 -11.01
C GLN A 42 15.96 -18.92 -9.63
N SER A 43 15.15 -19.26 -8.63
CA SER A 43 15.24 -18.70 -7.28
C SER A 43 15.75 -19.74 -6.28
N ASP A 44 16.39 -19.28 -5.21
CA ASP A 44 16.82 -20.16 -4.12
C ASP A 44 15.61 -20.78 -3.42
N SER A 45 15.55 -22.12 -3.36
CA SER A 45 14.40 -22.85 -2.82
C SER A 45 14.23 -22.66 -1.31
N THR A 46 15.31 -22.37 -0.57
CA THR A 46 15.21 -22.05 0.86
C THR A 46 14.62 -20.68 1.05
N ALA A 47 15.03 -19.69 0.25
CA ALA A 47 14.46 -18.35 0.28
C ALA A 47 12.95 -18.37 -0.04
N ILE A 48 12.53 -19.15 -1.05
CA ILE A 48 11.12 -19.34 -1.39
C ILE A 48 10.35 -19.89 -0.18
N ARG A 49 10.84 -20.98 0.42
CA ARG A 49 10.19 -21.60 1.58
C ARG A 49 10.08 -20.65 2.77
N ILE A 50 11.09 -19.82 3.02
CA ILE A 50 11.04 -18.81 4.09
C ILE A 50 9.97 -17.76 3.78
N ALA A 51 9.87 -17.28 2.53
CA ALA A 51 8.84 -16.33 2.13
C ALA A 51 7.43 -16.90 2.29
N GLU A 52 7.22 -18.15 1.89
CA GLU A 52 5.95 -18.87 2.08
C GLU A 52 5.58 -19.02 3.56
N GLN A 53 6.55 -19.41 4.41
CA GLN A 53 6.35 -19.51 5.85
C GLN A 53 6.01 -18.16 6.48
N ALA A 54 6.68 -17.09 6.05
CA ALA A 54 6.38 -15.74 6.52
C ALA A 54 4.96 -15.31 6.09
N MET A 55 4.57 -15.55 4.84
CA MET A 55 3.22 -15.27 4.34
C MET A 55 2.16 -16.01 5.16
N GLN A 56 2.39 -17.30 5.43
CA GLN A 56 1.46 -18.09 6.23
C GLN A 56 1.37 -17.58 7.68
N ALA A 57 2.49 -17.21 8.29
CA ALA A 57 2.53 -16.65 9.63
C ALA A 57 1.79 -15.31 9.75
N LEU A 58 1.70 -14.55 8.65
CA LEU A 58 0.94 -13.30 8.56
C LEU A 58 -0.57 -13.54 8.32
N GLY A 59 -1.04 -14.79 8.33
CA GLY A 59 -2.44 -15.15 8.11
C GLY A 59 -2.78 -15.48 6.67
N GLY A 60 -1.77 -15.69 5.81
CA GLY A 60 -1.94 -16.02 4.40
C GLY A 60 -2.09 -14.80 3.48
N PRO A 61 -2.26 -15.04 2.17
CA PRO A 61 -2.24 -13.99 1.15
C PRO A 61 -3.32 -12.92 1.33
N GLU A 62 -4.55 -13.29 1.71
CA GLU A 62 -5.63 -12.31 1.86
C GLU A 62 -5.39 -11.40 3.08
N ALA A 63 -4.97 -11.97 4.21
CA ALA A 63 -4.60 -11.18 5.39
C ALA A 63 -3.45 -10.24 5.07
N PHE A 64 -2.38 -10.74 4.44
CA PHE A 64 -1.23 -9.95 4.01
C PHE A 64 -1.60 -8.77 3.11
N ALA A 65 -2.53 -8.97 2.16
CA ALA A 65 -2.99 -7.93 1.26
C ALA A 65 -3.63 -6.73 1.99
N THR A 66 -4.22 -6.97 3.16
CA THR A 66 -4.87 -5.93 3.98
C THR A 66 -3.94 -5.22 4.97
N ILE A 67 -2.69 -5.68 5.12
CA ILE A 67 -1.76 -5.07 6.07
C ILE A 67 -1.28 -3.71 5.55
N ASN A 68 -1.51 -2.68 6.34
CA ASN A 68 -1.06 -1.32 6.05
C ASN A 68 0.34 -1.03 6.58
N TYR A 69 0.75 -1.66 7.68
CA TYR A 69 2.02 -1.37 8.33
C TYR A 69 2.90 -2.61 8.44
N PHE A 70 4.12 -2.52 7.90
CA PHE A 70 5.14 -3.53 8.02
C PHE A 70 6.31 -3.00 8.83
N SER A 71 6.79 -3.81 9.77
CA SER A 71 8.06 -3.56 10.46
C SER A 71 8.93 -4.79 10.29
N PHE A 72 10.12 -4.60 9.75
CA PHE A 72 11.12 -5.63 9.59
C PHE A 72 12.42 -5.18 10.25
N ARG A 73 13.04 -6.05 11.04
CA ARG A 73 14.34 -5.78 11.63
C ARG A 73 15.31 -6.88 11.23
N TYR A 74 16.37 -6.48 10.54
CA TYR A 74 17.44 -7.35 10.13
C TYR A 74 18.62 -7.19 11.10
N VAL A 75 18.81 -8.20 11.94
CA VAL A 75 19.94 -8.26 12.86
C VAL A 75 20.81 -9.45 12.48
N VAL A 76 22.03 -9.18 12.04
CA VAL A 76 23.01 -10.22 11.71
C VAL A 76 24.31 -9.93 12.42
N GLN A 77 24.81 -10.94 13.12
CA GLN A 77 26.14 -10.93 13.70
C GLN A 77 27.06 -11.78 12.83
N SER A 78 28.16 -11.19 12.39
CA SER A 78 29.23 -11.95 11.71
C SER A 78 30.17 -12.60 12.72
N ASP A 79 30.93 -13.59 12.28
CA ASP A 79 31.97 -14.26 13.08
C ASP A 79 33.05 -13.27 13.59
N THR A 80 33.23 -12.14 12.90
CA THR A 80 34.13 -11.06 13.31
C THR A 80 33.56 -10.17 14.42
N GLY A 81 32.35 -10.45 14.90
CA GLY A 81 31.65 -9.67 15.93
C GLY A 81 30.97 -8.41 15.42
N LYS A 82 31.09 -8.08 14.13
CA LYS A 82 30.31 -6.97 13.54
C LYS A 82 28.83 -7.32 13.56
N ILE A 83 28.02 -6.42 14.11
CA ILE A 83 26.57 -6.49 14.11
C ILE A 83 26.05 -5.53 13.04
N VAL A 84 25.25 -6.06 12.13
CA VAL A 84 24.40 -5.30 11.22
C VAL A 84 23.01 -5.29 11.84
N ASP A 85 22.49 -4.12 12.15
CA ASP A 85 21.14 -3.94 12.72
C ASP A 85 20.43 -2.84 11.94
N TRP A 86 19.48 -3.25 11.11
CA TRP A 86 18.65 -2.35 10.32
C TRP A 86 17.19 -2.59 10.62
N ARG A 87 16.47 -1.51 10.92
CA ARG A 87 15.03 -1.48 11.04
C ARG A 87 14.41 -0.77 9.86
N HIS A 88 13.42 -1.42 9.28
CA HIS A 88 12.63 -0.97 8.16
C HIS A 88 11.18 -0.88 8.64
N ASP A 89 10.60 0.31 8.63
CA ASP A 89 9.19 0.53 8.91
C ASP A 89 8.52 1.08 7.64
N TRP A 90 7.44 0.43 7.18
CA TRP A 90 6.70 0.83 5.99
C TRP A 90 5.22 0.99 6.31
N ASP A 91 4.71 2.20 6.11
CA ASP A 91 3.29 2.48 6.00
C ASP A 91 2.91 2.48 4.51
N ARG A 92 2.30 1.38 4.07
CA ARG A 92 1.89 1.14 2.69
C ARG A 92 0.81 2.10 2.25
N ALA A 93 -0.14 2.44 3.12
CA ALA A 93 -1.26 3.31 2.79
C ALA A 93 -0.82 4.77 2.60
N ALA A 94 0.10 5.24 3.43
CA ALA A 94 0.63 6.61 3.33
C ALA A 94 1.87 6.71 2.44
N HIS A 95 2.37 5.60 1.89
CA HIS A 95 3.62 5.51 1.14
C HIS A 95 4.82 6.09 1.92
N ARG A 96 4.85 5.92 3.23
CA ARG A 96 5.94 6.41 4.09
C ARG A 96 6.85 5.26 4.49
N TYR A 97 8.14 5.46 4.31
CA TYR A 97 9.15 4.48 4.67
C TYR A 97 10.17 5.10 5.62
N ARG A 98 10.56 4.36 6.65
CA ARG A 98 11.64 4.73 7.56
C ARG A 98 12.68 3.63 7.56
N LEU A 99 13.94 4.04 7.40
CA LEU A 99 15.12 3.21 7.57
C LEU A 99 15.92 3.73 8.76
N GLU A 100 16.22 2.85 9.70
CA GLU A 100 17.00 3.16 10.89
C GLU A 100 18.10 2.12 11.06
N GLY A 101 19.31 2.55 11.39
CA GLY A 101 20.42 1.64 11.65
C GLY A 101 21.71 2.39 11.93
N SER A 102 22.83 1.71 11.70
CA SER A 102 24.16 2.28 11.91
C SER A 102 24.98 2.26 10.62
N LEU A 103 25.68 3.35 10.35
CA LEU A 103 26.63 3.48 9.25
C LEU A 103 28.00 3.85 9.82
N GLY A 104 28.85 2.85 10.03
CA GLY A 104 30.11 3.04 10.77
C GLY A 104 29.84 3.37 12.23
N ASN A 105 30.30 4.53 12.69
CA ASN A 105 30.06 5.02 14.05
C ASN A 105 28.81 5.91 14.17
N ASP A 106 28.18 6.24 13.05
CA ASP A 106 27.04 7.15 13.02
C ASP A 106 25.72 6.37 13.05
N HIS A 107 24.72 6.96 13.69
CA HIS A 107 23.35 6.49 13.62
C HIS A 107 22.67 7.09 12.39
N LEU A 108 22.12 6.24 11.51
CA LEU A 108 21.36 6.66 10.35
C LEU A 108 19.88 6.56 10.63
N LEU A 109 19.16 7.65 10.33
CA LEU A 109 17.72 7.70 10.27
C LEU A 109 17.30 8.38 8.96
N ALA A 110 16.65 7.63 8.08
CA ALA A 110 16.19 8.12 6.78
C ALA A 110 14.69 7.91 6.62
N TYR A 111 14.02 8.92 6.07
CA TYR A 111 12.60 8.89 5.74
C TYR A 111 12.42 9.07 4.25
N PHE A 112 11.59 8.21 3.65
CA PHE A 112 11.27 8.25 2.24
C PHE A 112 9.76 8.36 2.07
N ASN A 113 9.35 9.13 1.06
CA ASN A 113 8.00 9.08 0.53
C ASN A 113 8.05 8.29 -0.79
N LEU A 114 7.44 7.12 -0.82
CA LEU A 114 7.46 6.21 -1.97
C LEU A 114 6.49 6.64 -3.08
N ASN A 115 5.74 7.74 -2.92
CA ASN A 115 4.93 8.34 -3.98
C ASN A 115 5.69 9.35 -4.84
N SER A 116 6.91 9.74 -4.49
CA SER A 116 7.69 10.62 -5.36
C SER A 116 8.16 9.82 -6.58
N GLN A 117 7.51 10.02 -7.72
CA GLN A 117 8.10 9.69 -9.02
C GLN A 117 9.39 10.51 -9.16
N GLN A 118 10.52 9.85 -9.44
CA GLN A 118 11.74 10.52 -9.87
C GLN A 118 11.72 10.73 -11.39
#